data_AF-A8I811-F1
#
_entry.id   AF-A8I811-F1
#
_cell.length_a   1.000
_cell.length_b   1.000
_cell.length_c   1.000
_cell.angle_alpha   90.00
_cell.angle_beta   90.00
_cell.angle_gamma   90.00
#
_symmetry.space_group_name_H-M   'P 1'
#
loop_
_entity.id
_entity.type
_entity.pdbx_description
1 polymer ?
#
loop_
_entity_poly.entity_id
_entity_poly.type
_entity_poly.pdbx_seq_one_letter_code
_entity_poly.pdbx_strand_id
1 'polypeptide(L)'
;MMRFGTWRRTAKNSGPFSLLGVCLAFAVAISPAQAVTCVVKGGDFDFQSEGFGTVFGQGTQANADAAYRALEKELGDPAAYSRPTVFYAKAGTISRYECTGEKCSAREMQMAWKSCSDGAKSVAEICLPLAVVYNKRLYCVLQPNAPMEPGKPFAPYTPPFNR
;
A
#
# COMPACT_ATOMS: atom_id res chain seq x y z
N MET A 1 -25.01 -31.58 57.09
CA MET A 1 -24.46 -32.89 56.68
C MET A 1 -25.29 -33.45 55.54
N MET A 2 -24.60 -33.97 54.53
CA MET A 2 -25.15 -34.60 53.31
C MET A 2 -26.08 -35.77 53.61
N ARG A 3 -27.10 -36.03 52.77
CA ARG A 3 -27.13 -37.19 51.85
C ARG A 3 -28.46 -37.33 51.09
N PHE A 4 -28.29 -37.89 49.90
CA PHE A 4 -29.23 -38.19 48.84
C PHE A 4 -30.37 -39.13 49.26
N GLY A 5 -31.57 -38.87 48.73
CA GLY A 5 -32.69 -39.79 48.68
C GLY A 5 -33.21 -39.90 47.25
N THR A 6 -32.79 -40.95 46.56
CA THR A 6 -33.22 -41.37 45.22
C THR A 6 -34.71 -41.74 45.19
N TRP A 7 -35.46 -41.17 44.23
CA TRP A 7 -36.71 -41.76 43.74
C TRP A 7 -36.57 -42.10 42.26
N ARG A 8 -36.52 -43.39 41.94
CA ARG A 8 -36.88 -43.93 40.63
C ARG A 8 -38.35 -44.29 40.67
N ARG A 9 -39.16 -43.76 39.75
CA ARG A 9 -40.16 -44.55 39.03
C ARG A 9 -40.72 -43.83 37.79
N THR A 10 -40.49 -44.52 36.67
CA THR A 10 -41.39 -44.74 35.53
C THR A 10 -41.64 -43.60 34.55
N ALA A 11 -41.01 -43.75 33.38
CA ALA A 11 -41.30 -43.06 32.15
C ALA A 11 -42.74 -43.31 31.65
N LYS A 12 -43.35 -42.30 31.04
CA LYS A 12 -44.26 -42.50 29.92
C LYS A 12 -44.35 -41.24 29.04
N ASN A 13 -44.13 -41.49 27.75
CA ASN A 13 -44.64 -40.77 26.57
C ASN A 13 -43.95 -39.50 26.07
N SER A 14 -43.09 -39.74 25.07
CA SER A 14 -43.22 -39.29 23.67
C SER A 14 -43.33 -37.80 23.37
N GLY A 15 -42.20 -37.24 22.94
CA GLY A 15 -42.11 -36.08 22.03
C GLY A 15 -40.78 -36.15 21.28
N PRO A 16 -40.72 -35.87 19.96
CA PRO A 16 -39.52 -36.07 19.17
C PRO A 16 -38.46 -35.00 19.45
N PHE A 17 -37.21 -35.45 19.34
CA PHE A 17 -35.99 -34.66 19.36
C PHE A 17 -36.05 -33.47 18.40
N SER A 18 -35.57 -32.31 18.85
CA SER A 18 -34.86 -31.36 17.99
C SER A 18 -33.79 -30.65 18.81
N LEU A 19 -32.62 -31.30 18.84
CA LEU A 19 -31.33 -30.68 19.10
C LEU A 19 -30.96 -29.87 17.87
N LEU A 20 -31.02 -28.54 17.96
CA LEU A 20 -30.33 -27.67 17.00
C LEU A 20 -29.57 -26.62 17.79
N GLY A 21 -28.29 -26.96 18.02
CA GLY A 21 -27.30 -26.05 18.56
C GLY A 21 -27.11 -24.87 17.63
N VAL A 22 -27.15 -23.67 18.22
CA VAL A 22 -26.78 -22.45 17.54
C VAL A 22 -25.25 -22.43 17.47
N CYS A 23 -24.70 -22.83 16.32
CA CYS A 23 -23.30 -22.58 15.98
C CYS A 23 -23.10 -21.06 15.92
N LEU A 24 -22.30 -20.51 16.85
CA LEU A 24 -21.68 -19.20 16.69
C LEU A 24 -20.77 -19.27 15.46
N ALA A 25 -21.26 -18.79 14.32
CA ALA A 25 -20.41 -18.49 13.18
C ALA A 25 -19.59 -17.24 13.52
N PHE A 26 -18.32 -17.42 13.91
CA PHE A 26 -17.33 -16.37 13.80
C PHE A 26 -17.17 -16.04 12.32
N ALA A 27 -17.92 -15.05 11.85
CA ALA A 27 -17.68 -14.42 10.56
C ALA A 27 -16.34 -13.70 10.64
N VAL A 28 -15.27 -14.42 10.28
CA VAL A 28 -13.99 -13.78 9.92
C VAL A 28 -14.32 -12.90 8.72
N ALA A 29 -14.48 -11.61 8.95
CA ALA A 29 -14.57 -10.61 7.90
C ALA A 29 -13.21 -10.61 7.18
N ILE A 30 -13.09 -11.45 6.15
CA ILE A 30 -12.01 -11.37 5.18
C ILE A 30 -12.24 -10.04 4.47
N SER A 31 -11.57 -8.99 4.94
CA SER A 31 -11.56 -7.71 4.23
C SER A 31 -11.09 -8.02 2.82
N PRO A 32 -11.81 -7.59 1.76
CA PRO A 32 -11.30 -7.76 0.42
C PRO A 32 -9.94 -7.07 0.40
N ALA A 33 -8.89 -7.82 0.07
CA ALA A 33 -7.60 -7.22 -0.26
C ALA A 33 -7.90 -6.27 -1.43
N GLN A 34 -8.08 -4.99 -1.11
CA GLN A 34 -8.30 -3.98 -2.12
C GLN A 34 -7.03 -3.96 -2.94
N ALA A 35 -7.12 -4.44 -4.19
CA ALA A 35 -6.00 -4.37 -5.12
C ALA A 35 -5.64 -2.89 -5.27
N VAL A 36 -4.51 -2.49 -4.70
CA VAL A 36 -4.07 -1.10 -4.73
C VAL A 36 -3.69 -0.78 -6.16
N THR A 37 -4.50 0.06 -6.80
CA THR A 37 -4.16 0.62 -8.12
C THR A 37 -3.34 1.89 -7.95
N CYS A 38 -2.45 2.12 -8.90
CA CYS A 38 -1.53 3.24 -8.87
C CYS A 38 -1.73 4.20 -10.03
N VAL A 39 -1.95 5.48 -9.73
CA VAL A 39 -2.01 6.54 -10.75
C VAL A 39 -0.60 6.82 -11.25
N VAL A 40 -0.35 6.73 -12.55
CA VAL A 40 1.00 6.83 -13.15
C VAL A 40 1.18 8.03 -14.09
N LYS A 41 0.08 8.65 -14.51
CA LYS A 41 0.11 9.79 -15.44
C LYS A 41 0.27 11.08 -14.66
N GLY A 42 1.39 11.77 -14.86
CA GLY A 42 1.73 12.98 -14.10
C GLY A 42 0.67 14.10 -14.14
N GLY A 43 -0.07 14.21 -15.25
CA GLY A 43 -1.18 15.16 -15.39
C GLY A 43 -2.40 14.85 -14.49
N ASP A 44 -2.47 13.64 -13.94
CA ASP A 44 -3.57 13.21 -13.06
C ASP A 44 -3.13 13.25 -11.57
N PHE A 45 -1.95 13.78 -11.26
CA PHE A 45 -1.44 13.91 -9.90
C PHE A 45 -2.07 15.13 -9.21
N ASP A 46 -2.87 14.89 -8.18
CA ASP A 46 -3.57 15.92 -7.39
C ASP A 46 -2.95 16.16 -6.00
N PHE A 47 -1.94 15.37 -5.62
CA PHE A 47 -1.26 15.42 -4.32
C PHE A 47 -0.34 16.64 -4.12
N GLN A 48 -0.17 17.46 -5.15
CA GLN A 48 0.79 18.56 -5.18
C GLN A 48 0.10 19.90 -5.00
N SER A 49 0.71 20.79 -4.22
CA SER A 49 0.22 22.16 -4.05
C SER A 49 0.63 23.09 -5.20
N GLU A 50 1.73 22.77 -5.90
CA GLU A 50 2.30 23.54 -7.01
C GLU A 50 2.78 22.57 -8.09
N GLY A 51 2.67 22.97 -9.37
CA GLY A 51 2.79 22.12 -10.57
C GLY A 51 4.12 21.38 -10.75
N PHE A 52 4.33 20.35 -9.95
CA PHE A 52 5.50 19.48 -9.97
C PHE A 52 5.14 18.14 -10.64
N GLY A 53 4.62 18.16 -11.86
CA GLY A 53 4.18 16.97 -12.63
C GLY A 53 5.30 15.99 -13.01
N THR A 54 6.40 15.99 -12.25
CA THR A 54 7.64 15.31 -12.54
C THR A 54 7.51 13.84 -12.18
N VAL A 55 7.46 13.04 -13.23
CA VAL A 55 7.89 11.66 -13.18
C VAL A 55 9.41 11.64 -13.05
N PHE A 56 9.92 10.85 -12.11
CA PHE A 56 11.37 10.68 -11.94
C PHE A 56 11.83 9.53 -12.84
N GLY A 57 12.55 9.86 -13.91
CA GLY A 57 13.20 8.88 -14.77
C GLY A 57 14.53 8.44 -14.16
N GLN A 58 14.60 7.23 -13.60
CA GLN A 58 15.89 6.69 -13.15
C GLN A 58 15.95 5.17 -13.21
N GLY A 59 17.07 4.66 -13.72
CA GLY A 59 17.39 3.24 -13.73
C GLY A 59 16.63 2.45 -14.82
N THR A 60 16.66 1.13 -14.69
CA THR A 60 15.99 0.21 -15.61
C THR A 60 14.58 -0.14 -15.12
N GLN A 61 13.76 -0.73 -16.00
CA GLN A 61 12.45 -1.28 -15.60
C GLN A 61 12.56 -2.27 -14.44
N ALA A 62 13.62 -3.08 -14.39
CA ALA A 62 13.86 -4.02 -13.30
C ALA A 62 14.11 -3.29 -11.96
N ASN A 63 14.82 -2.16 -11.99
CA ASN A 63 15.03 -1.35 -10.78
C ASN A 63 13.72 -0.73 -10.28
N ALA A 64 12.89 -0.21 -11.20
CA ALA A 64 11.58 0.35 -10.85
C ALA A 64 10.64 -0.73 -10.31
N ASP A 65 10.52 -1.88 -10.98
CA ASP A 65 9.70 -3.01 -10.54
C ASP A 65 10.14 -3.50 -9.15
N ALA A 66 11.45 -3.61 -8.89
CA ALA A 66 11.97 -4.02 -7.58
C ALA A 66 11.62 -3.01 -6.47
N ALA A 67 11.73 -1.70 -6.74
CA ALA A 67 11.36 -0.67 -5.79
C ALA A 67 9.85 -0.70 -5.47
N TYR A 68 8.99 -0.86 -6.49
CA TYR A 68 7.55 -0.97 -6.26
C TYR A 68 7.14 -2.24 -5.51
N ARG A 69 7.81 -3.37 -5.74
CA ARG A 69 7.60 -4.59 -4.94
C ARG A 69 8.07 -4.44 -3.49
N ALA A 70 9.10 -3.64 -3.23
CA ALA A 70 9.49 -3.31 -1.87
C ALA A 70 8.42 -2.43 -1.19
N LEU A 71 7.89 -1.43 -1.90
CA LEU A 71 6.78 -0.61 -1.42
C LEU A 71 5.52 -1.42 -1.12
N GLU A 72 5.16 -2.37 -1.98
CA GLU A 72 3.96 -3.21 -1.79
C GLU A 72 3.94 -3.90 -0.42
N LYS A 73 5.10 -4.29 0.09
CA LYS A 73 5.25 -4.93 1.41
C LYS A 73 5.06 -3.96 2.58
N GLU A 74 5.31 -2.67 2.36
CA GLU A 74 5.27 -1.64 3.41
C GLU A 74 4.02 -0.75 3.34
N LEU A 75 3.36 -0.69 2.19
CA LEU A 75 2.29 0.28 1.91
C LEU A 75 1.08 0.08 2.81
N GLY A 76 0.67 -1.16 3.09
CA GLY A 76 -0.60 -1.43 3.77
C GLY A 76 -1.80 -0.86 3.00
N ASP A 77 -2.87 -0.50 3.71
CA ASP A 77 -4.07 0.12 3.12
C ASP A 77 -3.86 1.63 2.91
N PRO A 78 -3.91 2.16 1.66
CA PRO A 78 -3.86 3.60 1.40
C PRO A 78 -4.91 4.42 2.17
N ALA A 79 -6.03 3.83 2.56
CA ALA A 79 -7.06 4.50 3.36
C ALA A 79 -6.65 4.73 4.83
N ALA A 80 -5.61 4.05 5.32
CA ALA A 80 -5.11 4.21 6.70
C ALA A 80 -4.24 5.48 6.88
N TYR A 81 -3.84 6.12 5.79
CA TYR A 81 -3.00 7.31 5.82
C TYR A 81 -3.84 8.56 6.08
N SER A 82 -3.63 9.19 7.22
CA SER A 82 -4.33 10.42 7.64
C SER A 82 -3.74 11.69 7.01
N ARG A 83 -2.55 11.58 6.41
CA ARG A 83 -1.80 12.68 5.78
C ARG A 83 -1.23 12.26 4.44
N PRO A 84 -0.91 13.21 3.55
CA PRO A 84 -0.16 12.89 2.35
C PRO A 84 1.22 12.35 2.73
N THR A 85 1.57 11.18 2.19
CA THR A 85 2.82 10.49 2.55
C THR A 85 3.60 10.17 1.29
N VAL A 86 4.84 10.65 1.23
CA VAL A 86 5.77 10.37 0.13
C VAL A 86 6.67 9.21 0.51
N PHE A 87 6.83 8.27 -0.41
CA PHE A 87 7.70 7.11 -0.26
C PHE A 87 8.94 7.29 -1.13
N TYR A 88 10.09 7.01 -0.51
CA TYR A 88 11.38 7.01 -1.17
C TYR A 88 12.04 5.64 -1.07
N ALA A 89 12.78 5.23 -2.11
CA ALA A 89 13.53 3.99 -2.14
C ALA A 89 15.04 4.25 -2.18
N LYS A 90 15.81 3.54 -1.35
CA LYS A 90 17.29 3.56 -1.37
C LYS A 90 17.80 2.14 -1.26
N ALA A 91 18.43 1.63 -2.31
CA ALA A 91 18.95 0.25 -2.36
C ALA A 91 17.93 -0.82 -1.91
N GLY A 92 16.65 -0.63 -2.21
CA GLY A 92 15.56 -1.55 -1.83
C GLY A 92 14.93 -1.29 -0.46
N THR A 93 15.50 -0.40 0.35
CA THR A 93 14.89 0.08 1.60
C THR A 93 13.90 1.19 1.29
N ILE A 94 12.70 1.10 1.87
CA ILE A 94 11.70 2.16 1.78
C ILE A 94 11.82 3.09 2.98
N SER A 95 11.66 4.38 2.71
CA SER A 95 11.50 5.41 3.72
C SER A 95 10.30 6.25 3.37
N ARG A 96 9.69 6.88 4.38
CA ARG A 96 8.48 7.67 4.21
C ARG A 96 8.64 9.04 4.83
N TYR A 97 7.96 10.01 4.23
CA TYR A 97 7.86 11.37 4.73
C TYR A 97 6.39 11.79 4.71
N GLU A 98 5.88 12.25 5.85
CA GLU A 98 4.52 12.79 5.96
C GLU A 98 4.55 14.29 5.73
N CYS A 99 3.84 14.76 4.71
CA CYS A 99 3.74 16.16 4.38
C CYS A 99 2.96 16.93 5.44
N THR A 100 3.36 18.18 5.68
CA THR A 100 2.77 18.97 6.76
C THR A 100 1.42 19.57 6.39
N GLY A 101 1.21 19.88 5.11
CA GLY A 101 -0.04 20.43 4.58
C GLY A 101 -1.07 19.37 4.20
N GLU A 102 -2.22 19.85 3.70
CA GLU A 102 -3.24 19.01 3.06
C GLU A 102 -2.70 18.36 1.78
N LYS A 103 -1.76 19.03 1.09
CA LYS A 103 -1.02 18.52 -0.05
C LYS A 103 0.47 18.60 0.23
N CYS A 104 1.27 17.85 -0.52
CA CYS A 104 2.72 17.96 -0.45
C CYS A 104 3.20 19.18 -1.25
N SER A 105 3.98 20.05 -0.61
CA SER A 105 4.68 21.11 -1.32
C SER A 105 5.96 20.60 -1.99
N ALA A 106 6.34 21.21 -3.12
CA ALA A 106 7.59 20.88 -3.80
C ALA A 106 8.81 21.04 -2.87
N ARG A 107 8.78 22.08 -2.02
CA ARG A 107 9.83 22.34 -1.03
C ARG A 107 9.97 21.20 -0.02
N GLU A 108 8.86 20.72 0.54
CA GLU A 108 8.89 19.59 1.49
C GLU A 108 9.40 18.32 0.83
N MET A 109 8.89 17.99 -0.35
CA MET A 109 9.34 16.81 -1.10
C MET A 109 10.83 16.88 -1.42
N GLN A 110 11.35 18.07 -1.74
CA GLN A 110 12.79 18.28 -1.98
C GLN A 110 13.62 18.13 -0.69
N MET A 111 13.15 18.66 0.43
CA MET A 111 13.85 18.53 1.72
C MET A 111 13.88 17.07 2.19
N ALA A 112 12.75 16.36 2.09
CA ALA A 112 12.65 14.95 2.42
C ALA A 112 13.53 14.09 1.52
N TRP A 113 13.55 14.37 0.21
CA TRP A 113 14.44 13.71 -0.73
C TRP A 113 15.92 13.91 -0.39
N LYS A 114 16.32 15.15 -0.08
CA LYS A 114 17.68 15.48 0.34
C LYS A 114 18.05 14.75 1.63
N SER A 115 17.16 14.73 2.62
CA SER A 115 17.38 14.02 3.88
C SER A 115 17.54 12.51 3.67
N CYS A 116 16.72 11.90 2.81
CA CYS A 116 16.83 10.49 2.48
C CYS A 116 18.15 10.17 1.76
N SER A 117 18.57 11.07 0.88
CA SER A 117 19.80 10.94 0.08
C SER A 117 21.07 11.32 0.85
N ASP A 118 20.95 11.69 2.12
CA ASP A 118 22.11 12.12 2.90
C ASP A 118 23.16 11.01 3.00
N GLY A 119 24.42 11.43 2.93
CA GLY A 119 25.59 10.53 2.90
C GLY A 119 25.74 9.67 1.64
N ALA A 120 24.91 9.84 0.60
CA ALA A 120 25.08 9.13 -0.66
C ALA A 120 26.42 9.49 -1.33
N LYS A 121 27.22 8.48 -1.66
CA LYS A 121 28.53 8.64 -2.30
C LYS A 121 28.47 8.45 -3.82
N SER A 122 27.34 7.99 -4.33
CA SER A 122 27.11 7.71 -5.75
C SER A 122 25.66 7.94 -6.14
N VAL A 123 25.39 8.09 -7.44
CA VAL A 123 24.02 8.27 -7.97
C VAL A 123 23.12 7.07 -7.65
N ALA A 124 23.69 5.86 -7.54
CA ALA A 124 22.96 4.66 -7.15
C ALA A 124 22.50 4.66 -5.67
N GLU A 125 23.13 5.49 -4.82
CA GLU A 125 22.80 5.64 -3.40
C GLU A 125 21.83 6.79 -3.12
N ILE A 126 21.53 7.64 -4.11
CA ILE A 126 20.54 8.71 -4.00
C ILE A 126 19.14 8.10 -3.90
N CYS A 127 18.29 8.69 -3.07
CA CYS A 127 16.93 8.20 -2.91
C CYS A 127 16.06 8.41 -4.15
N LEU A 128 15.30 7.36 -4.43
CA LEU A 128 14.17 7.16 -5.33
C LEU A 128 12.84 7.78 -4.93
N PRO A 129 12.34 8.95 -5.39
CA PRO A 129 10.93 9.27 -5.17
C PRO A 129 10.09 8.21 -5.88
N LEU A 130 9.33 7.42 -5.13
CA LEU A 130 8.71 6.19 -5.62
C LEU A 130 7.21 6.34 -5.81
N ALA A 131 6.53 6.76 -4.75
CA ALA A 131 5.10 6.93 -4.74
C ALA A 131 4.65 7.98 -3.72
N VAL A 132 3.41 8.44 -3.86
CA VAL A 132 2.73 9.27 -2.87
C VAL A 132 1.38 8.64 -2.55
N VAL A 133 1.04 8.54 -1.27
CA VAL A 133 -0.35 8.31 -0.85
C VAL A 133 -0.99 9.65 -0.57
N TYR A 134 -2.13 9.90 -1.21
CA TYR A 134 -2.93 11.10 -0.99
C TYR A 134 -4.39 10.76 -1.24
N ASN A 135 -5.28 11.28 -0.38
CA ASN A 135 -6.72 11.09 -0.51
C ASN A 135 -7.13 9.62 -0.77
N LYS A 136 -6.52 8.68 -0.01
CA LYS A 136 -6.75 7.23 -0.09
C LYS A 136 -6.36 6.59 -1.43
N ARG A 137 -5.55 7.27 -2.24
CA ARG A 137 -5.04 6.80 -3.53
C ARG A 137 -3.52 6.74 -3.51
N LEU A 138 -2.96 5.82 -4.31
CA LEU A 138 -1.53 5.70 -4.55
C LEU A 138 -1.18 6.33 -5.90
N TYR A 139 -0.14 7.17 -5.92
CA TYR A 139 0.40 7.82 -7.11
C TYR A 139 1.83 7.36 -7.33
N CYS A 140 2.12 6.70 -8.45
CA CYS A 140 3.42 6.13 -8.79
C CYS A 140 4.21 7.15 -9.60
N VAL A 141 5.26 7.70 -8.99
CA VAL A 141 6.02 8.82 -9.57
C VAL A 141 7.36 8.39 -10.19
N LEU A 142 7.86 7.19 -9.86
CA LEU A 142 9.06 6.62 -10.47
C LEU A 142 8.72 5.98 -11.82
N GLN A 143 9.43 6.37 -12.86
CA GLN A 143 9.48 5.63 -14.11
C GLN A 143 10.92 5.21 -14.42
N PRO A 144 11.11 4.05 -15.06
CA PRO A 144 12.42 3.71 -15.59
C PRO A 144 12.83 4.71 -16.68
N ASN A 145 14.13 4.86 -16.90
CA ASN A 145 14.60 5.50 -18.11
C ASN A 145 14.16 4.64 -19.29
N ALA A 146 13.24 5.16 -20.12
CA ALA A 146 12.83 4.44 -21.30
C ALA A 146 14.04 4.26 -22.22
N PRO A 147 14.33 3.04 -22.71
CA PRO A 147 15.25 2.89 -23.82
C PRO A 147 14.63 3.63 -25.01
N MET A 148 15.24 4.74 -25.43
CA MET A 148 14.89 5.40 -26.68
C MET A 148 15.43 4.55 -27.82
N GLU A 149 14.69 3.49 -28.18
CA GLU A 149 15.00 2.73 -29.39
C GLU A 149 14.49 3.51 -30.62
N PRO A 150 15.37 3.86 -31.57
CA PRO A 150 14.95 4.58 -32.78
C PRO A 150 13.85 3.80 -33.52
N GLY A 151 12.71 4.45 -33.76
CA GLY A 151 11.61 3.89 -34.55
C GLY A 151 10.61 3.02 -33.78
N LYS A 152 10.77 2.80 -32.46
CA LYS A 152 9.73 2.17 -31.65
C LYS A 152 8.86 3.21 -30.94
N PRO A 153 7.52 3.01 -30.86
CA PRO A 153 6.67 3.84 -30.03
C PRO A 153 7.12 3.79 -28.57
N PHE A 154 7.12 4.94 -27.90
CA PHE A 154 7.30 4.99 -26.45
C PHE A 154 6.15 4.22 -25.78
N ALA A 155 6.47 3.15 -25.06
CA ALA A 155 5.51 2.43 -24.24
C ALA A 155 5.49 3.04 -22.82
N PRO A 156 4.34 3.49 -22.31
CA PRO A 156 4.25 4.00 -20.96
C PRO A 156 4.52 2.87 -19.96
N TYR A 157 5.35 3.16 -18.95
CA TYR A 157 5.66 2.21 -17.90
C TYR A 157 4.41 1.88 -17.06
N THR A 158 4.19 0.59 -16.81
CA THR A 158 3.11 0.08 -15.95
C THR A 158 3.72 -0.59 -14.71
N PRO A 159 3.57 0.00 -13.50
CA PRO A 159 4.07 -0.58 -12.26
C PRO A 159 3.43 -1.95 -11.95
N PRO A 160 4.08 -2.81 -11.16
CA PRO A 160 3.54 -4.09 -10.73
C PRO A 160 2.15 -4.01 -10.07
N PHE A 161 1.85 -2.92 -9.36
CA PHE A 161 0.53 -2.66 -8.76
C PHE A 161 -0.65 -2.64 -9.76
N ASN A 162 -0.36 -2.39 -11.04
CA ASN A 162 -1.35 -2.25 -12.10
C ASN A 162 -1.35 -3.43 -13.09
N ARG A 163 -0.59 -4.50 -12.82
CA ARG A 163 -0.48 -5.68 -13.70
C ARG A 163 -1.35 -6.83 -13.21
#